data_AF-A0AAV8VQS7-F1
#
_entry.id   AF-A0AAV8VQS7-F1
#
_cell.length_a   1.000
_cell.length_b   1.000
_cell.length_c   1.000
_cell.angle_alpha   90.00
_cell.angle_beta   90.00
_cell.angle_gamma   90.00
#
_symmetry.space_group_name_H-M   'P 1'
#
loop_
_entity.id
_entity.type
_entity.pdbx_description
1 polymer ?
#
loop_
_entity_poly.entity_id
_entity_poly.type
_entity_poly.pdbx_seq_one_letter_code
_entity_poly.pdbx_strand_id
1 'polypeptide(L)'
;MSATLKPYLTAVRHTLTAAMCLGNFSSQVVERHNKPEVEVRSSRELLLTPVVISRNEKEKVLIETSVNSVRISIAVKQADEIEKILCKKFMRFMMMRAENFIVLRRKPIEGYDISFLITNFHTEQMYKHKLVDFVIHFMEEIDKEISEMKLAVNARARIVSEEFLKRF
;
A
#
# COMPACT_ATOMS: atom_id res chain seq x y z
N MET A 1 -20.90 9.86 2.23
CA MET A 1 -19.46 9.63 1.93
C MET A 1 -19.15 8.34 1.15
N SER A 2 -20.12 7.44 0.88
CA SER A 2 -19.90 6.19 0.10
C SER A 2 -19.70 6.42 -1.43
N ALA A 3 -20.31 7.46 -2.00
CA ALA A 3 -20.38 7.66 -3.45
C ALA A 3 -19.02 7.84 -4.16
N THR A 4 -17.97 8.29 -3.48
CA THR A 4 -16.66 8.59 -4.10
C THR A 4 -15.64 7.45 -3.99
N LEU A 5 -15.87 6.43 -3.14
CA LEU A 5 -14.92 5.33 -2.96
C LEU A 5 -14.82 4.46 -4.22
N LYS A 6 -15.96 4.05 -4.79
CA LYS A 6 -16.01 3.20 -5.97
C LYS A 6 -15.34 3.85 -7.19
N PRO A 7 -15.60 5.13 -7.55
CA PRO A 7 -14.86 5.81 -8.61
C PRO A 7 -13.35 5.89 -8.35
N TYR A 8 -12.94 6.18 -7.12
CA TYR A 8 -11.52 6.24 -6.74
C TYR A 8 -10.81 4.91 -6.95
N LEU A 9 -11.36 3.81 -6.40
CA LEU A 9 -10.80 2.47 -6.57
C LEU A 9 -10.81 2.01 -8.04
N THR A 10 -11.81 2.42 -8.81
CA THR A 10 -11.89 2.13 -10.25
C THR A 10 -10.77 2.85 -11.01
N ALA A 11 -10.50 4.12 -10.70
CA ALA A 11 -9.39 4.87 -11.29
C ALA A 11 -8.03 4.24 -10.93
N VAL A 12 -7.83 3.85 -9.66
CA VAL A 12 -6.62 3.15 -9.22
C VAL A 12 -6.47 1.82 -9.96
N ARG A 13 -7.54 1.01 -10.06
CA ARG A 13 -7.53 -0.28 -10.76
C ARG A 13 -7.12 -0.16 -12.22
N HIS A 14 -7.71 0.78 -12.97
CA HIS A 14 -7.35 0.99 -14.37
C HIS A 14 -5.89 1.44 -14.52
N THR A 15 -5.44 2.34 -13.65
CA THR A 15 -4.06 2.83 -13.66
C THR A 15 -3.06 1.72 -13.33
N LEU A 16 -3.35 0.88 -12.33
CA LEU A 16 -2.52 -0.29 -12.00
C LEU A 16 -2.48 -1.31 -13.14
N THR A 17 -3.61 -1.55 -13.80
CA THR A 17 -3.70 -2.49 -14.93
C THR A 17 -2.81 -2.03 -16.10
N ALA A 18 -2.76 -0.72 -16.35
CA ALA A 18 -1.90 -0.09 -17.35
C ALA A 18 -0.42 -0.03 -16.91
N ALA A 19 -0.16 0.23 -15.62
CA ALA A 19 1.18 0.35 -15.06
C ALA A 19 1.92 -1.01 -15.00
N MET A 20 1.22 -2.10 -14.73
CA MET A 20 1.81 -3.45 -14.60
C MET A 20 2.06 -4.12 -15.96
N CYS A 21 2.62 -3.39 -16.92
CA CYS A 21 3.10 -3.90 -18.21
C CYS A 21 4.62 -4.06 -18.12
N LEU A 22 5.08 -4.94 -17.22
CA LEU A 22 6.48 -5.11 -16.87
C LEU A 22 7.19 -6.11 -17.79
N GLY A 23 8.43 -5.81 -18.13
CA GLY A 23 9.33 -6.71 -18.84
C GLY A 23 10.59 -7.00 -18.01
N ASN A 24 11.17 -8.17 -18.20
CA ASN A 24 12.48 -8.46 -17.64
C ASN A 24 13.55 -7.57 -18.30
N PHE A 25 14.30 -6.81 -17.49
CA PHE A 25 15.26 -5.81 -17.96
C PHE A 25 16.56 -5.87 -17.15
N SER A 26 17.67 -6.13 -17.83
CA SER A 26 19.01 -6.15 -17.22
C SER A 26 19.51 -4.74 -16.93
N SER A 27 20.24 -4.56 -15.83
CA SER A 27 20.79 -3.25 -15.46
C SER A 27 21.79 -2.76 -16.50
N GLN A 28 21.66 -1.50 -16.90
CA GLN A 28 22.62 -0.83 -17.80
C GLN A 28 23.87 -0.31 -17.09
N VAL A 29 23.82 -0.19 -15.76
CA VAL A 29 24.88 0.46 -14.96
C VAL A 29 25.82 -0.57 -14.32
N VAL A 30 25.28 -1.73 -13.93
CA VAL A 30 26.06 -2.76 -13.24
C VAL A 30 25.93 -4.07 -13.99
N GLU A 31 27.05 -4.61 -14.46
CA GLU A 31 27.11 -5.84 -15.22
C GLU A 31 26.49 -7.01 -14.43
N ARG A 32 25.67 -7.83 -15.08
CA ARG A 32 25.02 -9.04 -14.50
C ARG A 32 24.07 -8.77 -13.33
N HIS A 33 23.67 -7.52 -13.10
CA HIS A 33 22.63 -7.20 -12.13
C HIS A 33 21.28 -7.01 -12.80
N ASN A 34 20.22 -7.39 -12.10
CA ASN A 34 18.84 -7.04 -12.40
C ASN A 34 18.24 -6.44 -11.13
N LYS A 35 17.93 -5.14 -11.18
CA LYS A 35 17.42 -4.38 -10.04
C LYS A 35 16.12 -3.68 -10.45
N PRO A 36 15.18 -3.50 -9.50
CA PRO A 36 13.98 -2.71 -9.78
C PRO A 36 14.35 -1.26 -10.11
N GLU A 37 14.15 -0.86 -11.36
CA GLU A 37 14.58 0.47 -11.86
C GLU A 37 13.86 1.61 -11.12
N VAL A 38 12.61 1.39 -10.67
CA VAL A 38 11.85 2.38 -9.88
C VAL A 38 12.50 2.71 -8.52
N GLU A 39 13.29 1.79 -7.96
CA GLU A 39 14.02 1.98 -6.71
C GLU A 39 15.41 2.59 -6.94
N VAL A 40 16.15 2.11 -7.94
CA VAL A 40 17.54 2.52 -8.18
C VAL A 40 17.62 3.88 -8.86
N ARG A 41 16.71 4.16 -9.82
CA ARG A 41 16.59 5.45 -10.52
C ARG A 41 17.87 5.95 -11.18
N SER A 42 18.75 5.05 -11.61
CA SER A 42 19.99 5.42 -12.29
C SER A 42 19.76 5.83 -13.75
N SER A 43 18.75 5.26 -14.40
CA SER A 43 18.41 5.49 -15.80
C SER A 43 17.04 6.16 -15.91
N ARG A 44 17.01 7.44 -16.32
CA ARG A 44 15.77 8.24 -16.35
C ARG A 44 14.81 7.79 -17.45
N GLU A 45 15.35 7.33 -18.56
CA GLU A 45 14.63 6.78 -19.72
C GLU A 45 13.84 5.51 -19.39
N LEU A 46 14.19 4.81 -18.29
CA LEU A 46 13.49 3.61 -17.82
C LEU A 46 12.37 3.94 -16.83
N LEU A 47 12.27 5.20 -16.38
CA LEU A 47 11.26 5.67 -15.46
C LEU A 47 10.12 6.32 -16.24
N LEU A 48 8.89 5.97 -15.89
CA LEU A 48 7.69 6.64 -16.40
C LEU A 48 7.27 7.77 -15.45
N THR A 49 6.41 8.66 -15.95
CA THR A 49 5.85 9.75 -15.17
C THR A 49 5.07 9.20 -13.96
N PRO A 50 5.43 9.60 -12.73
CA PRO A 50 4.65 9.26 -11.54
C PRO A 50 3.22 9.80 -11.62
N VAL A 51 2.25 8.99 -11.25
CA VAL A 51 0.82 9.37 -11.23
C VAL A 51 0.31 9.35 -9.80
N VAL A 52 -0.39 10.40 -9.39
CA VAL A 52 -1.07 10.46 -8.09
C VAL A 52 -2.58 10.47 -8.33
N ILE A 53 -3.28 9.57 -7.66
CA ILE A 53 -4.73 9.49 -7.66
C ILE A 53 -5.17 9.83 -6.24
N SER A 54 -5.92 10.91 -6.06
CA SER A 54 -6.41 11.36 -4.75
C SER A 54 -7.92 11.29 -4.69
N ARG A 55 -8.45 10.73 -3.60
CA ARG A 55 -9.88 10.81 -3.27
C ARG A 55 -10.19 12.12 -2.54
N ASN A 56 -9.27 12.54 -1.67
CA ASN A 56 -9.28 13.80 -0.92
C ASN A 56 -7.84 14.15 -0.52
N GLU A 57 -7.64 15.19 0.30
CA GLU A 57 -6.31 15.64 0.74
C GLU A 57 -5.51 14.58 1.52
N LYS A 58 -6.20 13.67 2.21
CA LYS A 58 -5.60 12.65 3.08
C LYS A 58 -5.47 11.28 2.41
N GLU A 59 -6.44 10.90 1.59
CA GLU A 59 -6.49 9.61 0.89
C GLU A 59 -5.97 9.76 -0.54
N LYS A 60 -4.79 9.20 -0.80
CA LYS A 60 -4.17 9.21 -2.13
C LYS A 60 -3.27 8.00 -2.35
N VAL A 61 -3.15 7.58 -3.62
CA VAL A 61 -2.17 6.59 -4.08
C VAL A 61 -1.20 7.26 -5.04
N LEU A 62 0.09 7.05 -4.80
CA LEU A 62 1.18 7.35 -5.73
C LEU A 62 1.60 6.07 -6.44
N ILE A 63 1.59 6.10 -7.76
CA ILE A 63 2.00 4.99 -8.63
C ILE A 63 3.22 5.47 -9.42
N GLU A 64 4.34 4.80 -9.20
CA GLU A 64 5.60 5.06 -9.88
C GLU A 64 5.95 3.83 -10.70
N THR A 65 6.08 3.99 -12.01
CA THR A 65 6.27 2.86 -12.93
C THR A 65 7.62 2.97 -13.61
N SER A 66 8.23 1.82 -13.87
CA SER A 66 9.43 1.67 -14.70
C SER A 66 9.25 0.47 -15.63
N VAL A 67 10.24 0.22 -16.48
CA VAL A 67 10.22 -0.92 -17.43
C VAL A 67 10.06 -2.29 -16.75
N ASN A 68 10.66 -2.50 -15.56
CA ASN A 68 10.70 -3.81 -14.90
C ASN A 68 10.05 -3.86 -13.52
N SER A 69 9.56 -2.72 -13.01
CA SER A 69 8.98 -2.63 -11.68
C SER A 69 7.99 -1.48 -11.52
N VAL A 70 6.98 -1.68 -10.66
CA VAL A 70 6.02 -0.67 -10.21
C VAL A 70 6.11 -0.53 -8.70
N ARG A 71 6.17 0.71 -8.22
CA ARG A 71 5.99 1.05 -6.81
C ARG A 71 4.65 1.73 -6.59
N ILE A 72 3.91 1.25 -5.59
CA ILE A 72 2.57 1.73 -5.25
C ILE A 72 2.60 2.17 -3.81
N SER A 73 2.40 3.46 -3.52
CA SER A 73 2.40 4.00 -2.17
C SER A 73 1.03 4.54 -1.81
N ILE A 74 0.50 4.13 -0.66
CA ILE A 74 -0.89 4.41 -0.26
C ILE A 74 -0.89 5.23 1.02
N ALA A 75 -1.64 6.34 0.99
CA ALA A 75 -1.98 7.14 2.16
C ALA A 75 -3.41 6.79 2.57
N VAL A 76 -3.55 6.32 3.82
CA VAL A 76 -4.77 5.75 4.38
C VAL A 76 -5.49 6.83 5.18
N LYS A 77 -6.82 6.77 5.19
CA LYS A 77 -7.63 7.71 5.97
C LYS A 77 -7.35 7.55 7.46
N GLN A 78 -7.07 8.67 8.13
CA GLN A 78 -6.88 8.73 9.59
C GLN A 78 -7.70 9.90 10.13
N ALA A 79 -8.82 9.61 10.79
CA ALA A 79 -9.76 10.63 11.28
C ALA A 79 -9.32 11.26 12.61
N ASP A 80 -8.65 10.50 13.48
CA ASP A 80 -8.20 10.94 14.80
C ASP A 80 -6.85 10.32 15.21
N GLU A 81 -6.37 10.70 16.40
CA GLU A 81 -5.09 10.22 16.93
C GLU A 81 -5.06 8.71 17.19
N ILE A 82 -6.19 8.11 17.58
CA ILE A 82 -6.29 6.68 17.82
C ILE A 82 -6.10 5.94 16.49
N GLU A 83 -6.83 6.32 15.44
CA GLU A 83 -6.68 5.75 14.10
C GLU A 83 -5.28 5.94 13.54
N LYS A 84 -4.65 7.10 13.78
CA LYS A 84 -3.25 7.35 13.38
C LYS A 84 -2.29 6.36 14.03
N ILE A 85 -2.44 6.08 15.32
CA ILE A 85 -1.60 5.11 16.03
C ILE A 85 -1.90 3.68 15.58
N LEU A 86 -3.18 3.33 15.42
CA LEU A 86 -3.61 2.01 14.96
C LEU A 86 -3.11 1.72 13.53
N CYS A 87 -3.34 2.64 12.60
CA CYS A 87 -2.84 2.57 11.22
C CYS A 87 -1.32 2.35 11.22
N LYS A 88 -0.56 3.22 11.92
CA LYS A 88 0.90 3.12 11.98
C LYS A 88 1.38 1.76 12.52
N LYS A 89 0.75 1.25 13.58
CA LYS A 89 1.10 -0.06 14.16
C LYS A 89 0.74 -1.21 13.23
N PHE A 90 -0.42 -1.15 12.60
CA PHE A 90 -0.90 -2.17 11.66
C PHE A 90 -0.01 -2.23 10.40
N MET A 91 0.32 -1.07 9.81
CA MET A 91 1.24 -1.02 8.66
C MET A 91 2.62 -1.56 9.03
N ARG A 92 3.16 -1.16 10.20
CA ARG A 92 4.44 -1.68 10.70
C ARG A 92 4.40 -3.19 10.88
N PHE A 93 3.31 -3.74 11.42
CA PHE A 93 3.13 -5.17 11.59
C PHE A 93 3.18 -5.94 10.27
N MET A 94 2.54 -5.40 9.22
CA MET A 94 2.57 -5.98 7.87
C MET A 94 3.97 -5.89 7.24
N MET A 95 4.63 -4.73 7.34
CA MET A 95 5.98 -4.55 6.79
C MET A 95 7.03 -5.44 7.46
N MET A 96 6.89 -5.76 8.75
CA MET A 96 7.75 -6.74 9.44
C MET A 96 7.61 -8.16 8.87
N ARG A 97 6.56 -8.44 8.10
CA ARG A 97 6.29 -9.74 7.45
C ARG A 97 6.49 -9.70 5.93
N ALA A 98 7.16 -8.68 5.41
CA ALA A 98 7.41 -8.52 3.98
C ALA A 98 8.18 -9.70 3.34
N GLU A 99 8.85 -10.56 4.12
CA GLU A 99 9.46 -11.80 3.60
C GLU A 99 8.42 -12.83 3.16
N ASN A 100 7.34 -12.96 3.92
CA ASN A 100 6.20 -13.81 3.54
C ASN A 100 5.29 -13.08 2.54
N PHE A 101 5.26 -11.76 2.63
CA PHE A 101 4.46 -10.89 1.78
C PHE A 101 5.34 -10.23 0.71
N ILE A 102 5.74 -11.02 -0.29
CA ILE A 102 6.83 -10.72 -1.22
C ILE A 102 6.70 -9.40 -2.00
N VAL A 103 5.49 -8.86 -2.14
CA VAL A 103 5.24 -7.59 -2.84
C VAL A 103 5.23 -6.36 -1.92
N LEU A 104 5.38 -6.52 -0.60
CA LEU A 104 5.46 -5.39 0.35
C LEU A 104 6.88 -4.83 0.44
N ARG A 105 7.00 -3.50 0.51
CA ARG A 105 8.25 -2.84 0.88
C ARG A 105 8.41 -2.87 2.39
N ARG A 106 9.65 -3.06 2.86
CA ARG A 106 10.01 -3.06 4.30
C ARG A 106 9.84 -1.68 4.96
N LYS A 107 9.83 -0.62 4.17
CA LYS A 107 9.65 0.77 4.60
C LYS A 107 8.74 1.47 3.58
N PRO A 108 7.78 2.31 4.01
CA PRO A 108 6.97 3.07 3.08
C PRO A 108 7.77 4.24 2.49
N ILE A 109 7.25 4.82 1.41
CA ILE A 109 7.73 6.12 0.93
C ILE A 109 7.32 7.21 1.93
N GLU A 110 8.16 8.24 2.05
CA GLU A 110 7.89 9.38 2.92
C GLU A 110 6.57 10.06 2.55
N GLY A 111 5.74 10.36 3.55
CA GLY A 111 4.40 10.92 3.34
C GLY A 111 3.31 9.90 2.98
N TYR A 112 3.63 8.60 2.97
CA TYR A 112 2.68 7.49 2.77
C TYR A 112 2.77 6.47 3.90
N ASP A 113 1.70 5.71 4.11
CA ASP A 113 1.59 4.78 5.25
C ASP A 113 2.15 3.39 4.92
N ILE A 114 1.98 2.95 3.67
CA ILE A 114 2.47 1.67 3.17
C ILE A 114 2.86 1.76 1.70
N SER A 115 3.83 0.93 1.30
CA SER A 115 4.23 0.85 -0.10
C SER A 115 4.41 -0.60 -0.55
N PHE A 116 3.97 -0.91 -1.77
CA PHE A 116 4.20 -2.15 -2.47
C PHE A 116 5.27 -1.96 -3.55
N LEU A 117 6.04 -3.01 -3.81
CA LEU A 117 7.00 -3.09 -4.91
C LEU A 117 6.71 -4.36 -5.71
N ILE A 118 6.23 -4.18 -6.93
CA ILE A 118 5.92 -5.27 -7.86
C ILE A 118 6.97 -5.25 -8.96
N THR A 119 7.60 -6.39 -9.23
CA THR A 119 8.65 -6.55 -10.25
C THR A 119 8.15 -7.48 -11.36
N ASN A 120 8.90 -7.56 -12.47
CA ASN A 120 8.62 -8.51 -13.54
C ASN A 120 8.56 -9.96 -13.02
N PHE A 121 9.42 -10.34 -12.06
CA PHE A 121 9.42 -11.68 -11.46
C PHE A 121 8.09 -12.02 -10.78
N HIS A 122 7.46 -11.04 -10.13
CA HIS A 122 6.13 -11.22 -9.54
C HIS A 122 5.07 -11.45 -10.60
N THR A 123 5.10 -10.71 -11.71
CA THR A 123 4.14 -10.86 -12.81
C THR A 123 4.37 -12.09 -13.69
N GLU A 124 5.58 -12.66 -13.66
CA GLU A 124 5.93 -13.94 -14.30
C GLU A 124 5.40 -15.14 -13.50
N GLN A 125 5.39 -15.04 -12.15
CA GLN A 125 4.95 -16.11 -11.26
C GLN A 125 3.46 -16.03 -10.87
N MET A 126 2.90 -14.82 -10.85
CA MET A 126 1.53 -14.55 -10.42
C MET A 126 0.76 -13.82 -11.51
N TYR A 127 -0.54 -14.11 -11.61
CA TYR A 127 -1.38 -13.42 -12.57
C TYR A 127 -1.51 -11.93 -12.24
N LYS A 128 -1.14 -11.07 -13.19
CA LYS A 128 -1.26 -9.60 -13.09
C LYS A 128 -2.61 -9.14 -12.52
N HIS A 129 -3.70 -9.67 -13.06
CA HIS A 129 -5.05 -9.27 -12.64
C HIS A 129 -5.32 -9.61 -11.16
N LYS A 130 -4.75 -10.71 -10.64
CA LYS A 130 -4.84 -11.07 -9.20
C LYS A 130 -4.00 -10.16 -8.32
N LEU A 131 -2.84 -9.68 -8.79
CA LEU A 131 -2.06 -8.67 -8.07
C LEU A 131 -2.80 -7.33 -7.99
N VAL A 132 -3.45 -6.91 -9.09
CA VAL A 132 -4.31 -5.72 -9.10
C VAL A 132 -5.48 -5.91 -8.14
N ASP A 133 -6.19 -7.04 -8.21
CA ASP A 133 -7.29 -7.36 -7.29
C ASP A 133 -6.84 -7.32 -5.83
N PHE A 134 -5.66 -7.89 -5.54
CA PHE A 134 -5.09 -7.87 -4.20
C PHE A 134 -4.88 -6.43 -3.69
N VAL A 135 -4.27 -5.54 -4.48
CA VAL A 135 -4.03 -4.15 -4.06
C VAL A 135 -5.35 -3.41 -3.82
N ILE A 136 -6.35 -3.61 -4.69
CA ILE A 136 -7.66 -3.00 -4.52
C ILE A 136 -8.37 -3.54 -3.28
N HIS A 137 -8.34 -4.86 -3.08
CA HIS A 137 -8.92 -5.49 -1.89
C HIS A 137 -8.25 -4.99 -0.61
N PHE A 138 -6.92 -4.88 -0.61
CA PHE A 138 -6.17 -4.30 0.50
C PHE A 138 -6.65 -2.87 0.83
N MET A 139 -6.87 -2.03 -0.18
CA MET A 139 -7.39 -0.67 -0.01
C MET A 139 -8.84 -0.64 0.51
N GLU A 140 -9.65 -1.66 0.21
CA GLU A 140 -11.03 -1.76 0.69
C GLU A 140 -11.11 -2.23 2.15
N GLU A 141 -10.26 -3.18 2.54
CA GLU A 141 -10.32 -3.80 3.87
C GLU A 141 -9.57 -3.00 4.94
N ILE A 142 -8.54 -2.25 4.58
CA ILE A 142 -7.72 -1.50 5.54
C ILE A 142 -8.53 -0.50 6.40
N ASP A 143 -9.48 0.20 5.78
CA ASP A 143 -10.34 1.16 6.47
C ASP A 143 -11.29 0.46 7.44
N LYS A 144 -11.78 -0.74 7.07
CA LYS A 144 -12.66 -1.55 7.91
C LYS A 144 -11.88 -2.10 9.11
N GLU A 145 -10.71 -2.67 8.87
CA GLU A 145 -9.85 -3.24 9.91
C GLU A 145 -9.44 -2.17 10.95
N ILE A 146 -9.07 -0.97 10.51
CA ILE A 146 -8.75 0.15 11.42
C ILE A 146 -9.98 0.56 12.25
N SER A 147 -11.15 0.61 11.62
CA SER A 147 -12.41 0.94 12.30
C SER A 147 -12.78 -0.12 13.35
N GLU A 148 -12.62 -1.40 13.00
CA GLU A 148 -12.87 -2.53 13.90
C GLU A 148 -11.90 -2.56 15.08
N MET A 149 -10.60 -2.34 14.82
CA MET A 149 -9.59 -2.21 15.89
C MET A 149 -9.94 -1.08 16.87
N LYS A 150 -10.39 0.07 16.36
CA LYS A 150 -10.81 1.20 17.20
C LYS A 150 -12.02 0.86 18.06
N LEU A 151 -13.03 0.21 17.49
CA LEU A 151 -14.20 -0.25 18.24
C LEU A 151 -13.79 -1.26 19.33
N ALA A 152 -12.88 -2.19 19.01
CA ALA A 152 -12.38 -3.17 19.96
C ALA A 152 -11.62 -2.53 21.14
N VAL A 153 -10.79 -1.51 20.87
CA VAL A 153 -10.07 -0.75 21.91
C VAL A 153 -11.07 -0.04 22.83
N ASN A 154 -12.07 0.64 22.27
CA ASN A 154 -13.07 1.38 23.05
C ASN A 154 -13.95 0.44 23.89
N ALA A 155 -14.40 -0.68 23.32
CA ALA A 155 -15.18 -1.68 24.03
C ALA A 155 -14.39 -2.27 25.21
N ARG A 156 -13.12 -2.61 24.99
CA ARG A 156 -12.23 -3.11 26.05
C ARG A 156 -11.99 -2.08 27.14
N ALA A 157 -11.77 -0.81 26.78
CA ALA A 157 -11.57 0.27 27.76
C ALA A 157 -12.79 0.44 28.66
N ARG A 158 -14.01 0.32 28.11
CA ARG A 158 -15.26 0.36 28.90
C ARG A 158 -15.32 -0.78 29.91
N ILE A 159 -15.10 -2.02 29.47
CA ILE A 159 -15.13 -3.20 30.35
C ILE A 159 -14.11 -3.06 31.49
N VAL A 160 -12.88 -2.62 31.17
CA VAL A 160 -11.84 -2.41 32.18
C VAL A 160 -12.25 -1.34 33.20
N SER A 161 -12.87 -0.26 32.74
CA SER A 161 -13.32 0.83 33.61
C SER A 161 -14.47 0.39 34.52
N GLU A 162 -15.47 -0.30 33.98
CA GLU A 162 -16.59 -0.85 34.76
C GLU A 162 -16.11 -1.85 35.82
N GLU A 163 -15.20 -2.76 35.45
CA GLU A 163 -14.67 -3.77 36.36
C GLU A 163 -13.81 -3.16 37.47
N PHE A 164 -13.07 -2.11 37.17
CA PHE A 164 -12.31 -1.36 38.18
C PHE A 164 -13.24 -0.65 39.17
N LEU A 165 -14.31 -0.01 38.70
CA LEU A 165 -15.24 0.74 39.54
C LEU A 165 -16.11 -0.15 40.43
N LYS A 166 -16.40 -1.39 40.05
CA LYS A 166 -17.12 -2.37 40.92
C LYS A 166 -16.39 -2.67 42.24
N ARG A 167 -15.09 -2.36 42.33
CA ARG A 167 -14.27 -2.62 43.52
C ARG A 167 -14.29 -1.48 44.54
N PHE A 168 -14.95 -0.37 44.22
CA PHE A 168 -15.18 0.77 45.10
C PHE A 168 -16.67 0.84 45.46
#